data_AF-A0A022RU08-F1
#
_entry.id   AF-A0A022RU08-F1
#
_cell.length_a   1.000
_cell.length_b   1.000
_cell.length_c   1.000
_cell.angle_alpha   90.00
_cell.angle_beta   90.00
_cell.angle_gamma   90.00
#
_symmetry.space_group_name_H-M   'P 1'
#
loop_
_entity.id
_entity.type
_entity.pdbx_description
1 polymer ?
#
loop_
_entity_poly.entity_id
_entity_poly.type
_entity_poly.pdbx_seq_one_letter_code
_entity_poly.pdbx_strand_id
1 'polypeptide(L)'
;MKFEWGLSKFISKEILSDPSNGYLVNDTCVFGAEVFVIERQAAVECLSLDNVDTRYKHDLKISDFSKLEETWNSAYFIAGGQK
;
A
#
# COMPACT_ATOMS: atom_id res chain seq x y z
N MET A 1 14.57 -13.29 -5.46
CA MET A 1 14.38 -13.14 -4.00
C MET A 1 15.49 -12.24 -3.49
N LYS A 2 15.17 -11.17 -2.76
CA LYS A 2 16.19 -10.28 -2.18
C LYS A 2 16.38 -10.71 -0.73
N PHE A 3 17.58 -11.12 -0.35
CA PHE A 3 17.87 -11.63 1.00
C PHE A 3 18.24 -10.51 1.99
N GLU A 4 18.43 -9.29 1.49
CA GLU A 4 18.87 -8.14 2.27
C GLU A 4 17.92 -6.96 2.06
N TRP A 5 17.52 -6.36 3.17
CA TRP A 5 16.75 -5.12 3.23
C TRP A 5 17.47 -4.11 4.10
N GLY A 6 17.40 -2.84 3.72
CA GLY A 6 18.03 -1.77 4.46
C GLY A 6 17.96 -0.44 3.71
N LEU A 7 18.62 0.56 4.27
CA LEU A 7 18.72 1.91 3.73
C LEU A 7 20.12 2.09 3.12
N SER A 8 20.21 2.19 1.80
CA SER A 8 21.49 2.32 1.09
C SER A 8 22.27 3.59 1.44
N LYS A 9 21.56 4.63 1.91
CA LYS A 9 22.13 5.90 2.37
C LYS A 9 21.58 6.26 3.75
N PHE A 10 21.85 5.41 4.73
CA PHE A 10 21.38 5.61 6.09
C PHE A 10 21.95 6.88 6.74
N ILE A 11 23.27 7.07 6.64
CA ILE A 11 23.98 8.24 7.18
C ILE A 11 25.14 8.58 6.23
N SER A 12 25.44 9.86 6.06
CA SER A 12 26.60 10.27 5.26
C SER A 12 27.90 10.00 6.02
N LYS A 13 28.99 9.79 5.28
CA LYS A 13 30.30 9.57 5.90
C LYS A 13 30.76 10.80 6.67
N GLU A 14 30.47 12.00 6.16
CA GLU A 14 30.88 13.25 6.81
C GLU A 14 30.22 13.36 8.20
N ILE A 15 28.92 13.08 8.29
CA ILE A 15 28.17 13.15 9.55
C ILE A 15 28.62 12.05 10.53
N LEU A 16 28.81 10.82 10.03
CA LEU A 16 29.21 9.68 10.86
C LEU A 16 30.60 9.87 11.48
N SER A 17 31.53 10.47 10.73
CA SER A 17 32.93 10.65 11.15
C SER A 17 33.18 11.94 11.92
N ASP A 18 32.23 12.88 11.97
CA ASP A 18 32.36 14.11 12.74
C ASP A 18 32.29 13.81 14.26
N PRO A 19 33.38 14.03 15.02
CA PRO A 19 33.42 13.73 16.46
C PRO A 19 32.40 14.55 17.27
N SER A 20 31.96 15.70 16.77
CA SER A 20 30.97 16.55 17.46
C SER A 20 29.58 15.93 17.49
N ASN A 21 29.28 14.99 16.58
CA ASN A 21 28.00 14.29 16.53
C ASN A 21 27.93 13.08 17.47
N GLY A 22 29.08 12.59 17.97
CA GLY A 22 29.13 11.49 18.93
C GLY A 22 28.77 10.10 18.40
N TYR A 23 28.57 9.92 17.08
CA TYR A 23 28.23 8.62 16.50
C TYR A 23 29.39 7.62 16.48
N LEU A 24 30.62 8.11 16.34
CA LEU A 24 31.84 7.31 16.32
C LEU A 24 32.74 7.74 17.48
N VAL A 25 32.91 6.86 18.46
CA VAL A 25 33.74 7.11 19.64
C VAL A 25 34.74 5.96 19.77
N ASN A 26 36.03 6.27 19.85
CA ASN A 26 37.11 5.28 19.89
C ASN A 26 37.01 4.25 18.74
N ASP A 27 36.83 4.72 17.51
CA ASP A 27 36.62 3.92 16.30
C ASP A 27 35.48 2.89 16.42
N THR A 28 34.53 3.12 17.33
CA THR A 28 33.41 2.24 17.62
C THR A 28 32.09 2.98 17.44
N CYS A 29 31.13 2.33 16.78
CA CYS A 29 29.77 2.81 16.56
C CYS A 29 28.78 1.67 16.84
N VAL A 30 27.61 1.99 17.38
CA VAL A 30 26.57 1.01 17.72
C VAL A 30 25.30 1.33 16.94
N PHE A 31 24.75 0.33 16.26
CA PHE A 31 23.50 0.43 15.51
C PHE A 31 22.42 -0.42 16.17
N GLY A 32 21.25 0.18 16.40
CA GLY A 32 20.05 -0.54 16.83
C GLY A 32 19.09 -0.76 15.67
N ALA A 33 18.37 -1.88 15.68
CA ALA A 33 17.28 -2.14 14.76
C ALA A 33 16.08 -2.66 15.55
N GLU A 34 14.91 -2.10 15.27
CA GLU A 34 13.64 -2.56 15.81
C GLU A 34 12.87 -3.27 14.69
N VAL A 35 12.40 -4.49 14.97
CA VAL A 35 11.75 -5.35 13.98
C VAL A 35 10.35 -5.69 14.46
N PHE A 36 9.36 -5.33 13.64
CA PHE A 36 7.96 -5.68 13.88
C PHE A 36 7.47 -6.64 12.80
N VAL A 37 6.85 -7.74 13.23
CA VAL A 37 6.10 -8.63 12.34
C VAL A 37 4.64 -8.21 12.42
N ILE A 38 4.13 -7.59 11.36
CA ILE A 38 2.71 -7.25 11.26
C ILE A 38 2.01 -8.43 10.58
N GLU A 39 1.31 -9.23 11.36
CA GLU A 39 0.34 -10.18 10.81
C GLU A 39 -0.86 -9.40 10.30
N ARG A 40 -0.91 -9.18 8.98
CA ARG A 40 -2.13 -8.67 8.35
C ARG A 40 -3.14 -9.81 8.31
N GLN A 41 -4.05 -9.86 9.27
CA GLN A 41 -5.36 -10.48 9.04
C GLN A 41 -6.14 -9.59 8.06
N ALA A 42 -5.81 -9.68 6.78
CA ALA A 42 -6.69 -9.15 5.76
C ALA A 42 -7.90 -10.10 5.73
N ALA A 43 -9.02 -9.68 6.31
CA ALA A 43 -10.32 -10.19 5.92
C ALA A 43 -10.56 -9.72 4.48
N VAL A 44 -10.08 -10.50 3.52
CA VAL A 44 -10.39 -10.28 2.11
C VAL A 44 -11.74 -10.96 1.88
N GLU A 45 -12.78 -10.15 1.71
CA GLU A 45 -14.04 -10.67 1.19
C GLU A 45 -13.84 -11.00 -0.29
N CYS A 46 -13.70 -12.30 -0.59
CA CYS A 46 -13.68 -12.79 -1.96
C CYS A 46 -15.13 -12.97 -2.42
N LEU A 47 -15.64 -12.04 -3.22
CA LEU A 47 -16.90 -12.23 -3.93
C LEU A 47 -16.62 -13.04 -5.21
N SER A 48 -16.98 -14.31 -5.22
CA SER A 48 -17.02 -15.11 -6.43
C SER A 48 -18.34 -14.84 -7.17
N LEU A 49 -18.25 -14.24 -8.36
CA LEU A 49 -19.38 -14.15 -9.26
C LEU A 49 -19.48 -15.49 -10.01
N ASP A 50 -20.44 -16.32 -9.63
CA ASP A 50 -20.79 -17.49 -10.44
C ASP A 50 -21.20 -17.01 -11.83
N ASN A 51 -20.91 -17.80 -12.88
CA ASN A 51 -21.30 -17.51 -14.26
C ASN A 51 -22.83 -17.45 -14.37
N VAL A 52 -23.42 -16.33 -13.99
CA VAL A 52 -24.81 -16.01 -14.26
C VAL A 52 -24.87 -15.70 -15.74
N ASP A 53 -25.73 -16.41 -16.47
CA ASP A 53 -26.17 -16.01 -17.80
C ASP A 53 -26.99 -14.72 -17.64
N THR A 54 -26.27 -13.60 -17.48
CA THR A 54 -26.87 -12.31 -17.22
C THR A 54 -27.52 -11.83 -18.50
N ARG A 55 -28.85 -11.99 -18.60
CA ARG A 55 -29.67 -11.32 -19.62
C ARG A 55 -29.60 -9.78 -19.54
N TYR A 56 -28.98 -9.24 -18.49
CA TYR A 56 -28.91 -7.83 -18.19
C TYR A 56 -27.46 -7.37 -18.06
N LYS A 57 -26.92 -6.82 -19.15
CA LYS A 57 -25.61 -6.20 -19.21
C LYS A 57 -25.77 -4.69 -19.08
N HIS A 58 -25.14 -4.10 -18.08
CA HIS A 58 -25.05 -2.65 -17.91
C HIS A 58 -23.62 -2.19 -18.12
N ASP A 59 -23.41 -1.34 -19.11
CA ASP A 59 -22.12 -0.70 -19.35
C ASP A 59 -22.06 0.61 -18.54
N LEU A 60 -21.27 0.62 -17.46
CA LEU A 60 -20.99 1.84 -16.70
C LEU A 60 -19.78 2.56 -17.31
N LYS A 61 -20.04 3.56 -18.15
CA LYS A 61 -18.98 4.41 -18.72
C LYS A 61 -18.81 5.66 -17.88
N ILE A 62 -17.67 5.79 -17.20
CA ILE A 62 -17.30 7.00 -16.48
C ILE A 62 -16.50 7.89 -17.43
N SER A 63 -17.12 8.95 -17.93
CA SER A 63 -16.46 9.95 -18.77
C SER A 63 -15.73 10.98 -17.91
N ASP A 64 -14.65 11.56 -18.44
CA ASP A 64 -13.92 12.67 -17.81
C ASP A 64 -13.49 12.41 -16.34
N PHE A 65 -12.99 11.20 -16.04
CA PHE A 65 -12.62 10.77 -14.68
C PHE A 65 -11.80 11.80 -13.88
N SER A 66 -10.88 12.47 -14.58
CA SER A 66 -9.99 13.49 -14.00
C SER A 66 -10.65 14.79 -13.56
N LYS A 67 -11.94 15.00 -13.90
CA LYS A 67 -12.72 16.19 -13.57
C LYS A 67 -13.82 15.94 -12.54
N LEU A 68 -13.92 14.72 -12.01
CA LEU A 68 -14.97 14.39 -11.05
C LEU A 68 -14.70 15.05 -9.68
N GLU A 69 -15.79 15.45 -9.04
CA GLU A 69 -15.81 15.83 -7.63
C GLU A 69 -15.47 14.61 -6.75
N GLU A 70 -15.26 14.85 -5.45
CA GLU A 70 -14.80 13.82 -4.50
C GLU A 70 -15.75 12.60 -4.43
N THR A 71 -17.02 12.74 -4.85
CA THR A 71 -18.00 11.66 -4.89
C THR A 71 -18.83 11.68 -6.18
N TRP A 72 -19.00 10.52 -6.81
CA TRP A 72 -19.88 10.34 -7.97
C TRP A 72 -20.90 9.24 -7.74
N ASN A 73 -22.16 9.55 -8.01
CA ASN A 73 -23.26 8.61 -7.88
C ASN A 73 -23.69 8.13 -9.26
N SER A 74 -23.77 6.82 -9.46
CA SER A 74 -24.33 6.25 -10.69
C SER A 74 -25.84 6.47 -10.77
N ALA A 75 -26.40 6.28 -11.96
CA ALA A 75 -27.85 6.12 -12.09
C ALA A 75 -28.35 4.96 -11.21
N TYR A 76 -29.59 5.04 -10.74
CA TYR A 76 -30.19 4.00 -9.93
C TYR A 76 -30.36 2.72 -10.77
N PHE A 77 -29.86 1.60 -10.27
CA PHE A 77 -30.09 0.28 -10.86
C PHE A 77 -30.36 -0.73 -9.75
N ILE A 78 -31.10 -1.78 -10.09
CA ILE A 78 -31.42 -2.84 -9.13
C ILE A 78 -30.30 -3.88 -9.17
N ALA A 79 -29.54 -3.98 -8.08
CA ALA A 79 -28.56 -5.04 -7.87
C ALA A 79 -29.20 -6.18 -7.06
N GLY A 80 -28.99 -7.43 -7.48
CA GLY A 80 -29.41 -8.61 -6.71
C GLY A 80 -30.88 -9.01 -6.84
N GLY A 81 -31.45 -8.95 -8.05
CA GLY A 81 -32.80 -9.45 -8.31
C GLY A 81 -32.94 -10.94 -7.98
N GLN A 82 -33.48 -11.26 -6.81
CA GLN A 82 -34.01 -12.60 -6.53
C GLN A 82 -35.37 -12.73 -7.22
N LYS A 83 -35.52 -13.78 -8.03
CA LYS A 83 -36.83 -14.32 -8.41
C LYS A 83 -36.79 -15.83 -8.20
#